data_AF-X1TFL7-F1
#
_entry.id   AF-X1TFL7-F1
#
_cell.length_a   1.000
_cell.length_b   1.000
_cell.length_c   1.000
_cell.angle_alpha   90.00
_cell.angle_beta   90.00
_cell.angle_gamma   90.00
#
_symmetry.space_group_name_H-M   'P 1'
#
loop_
_entity.id
_entity.type
_entity.pdbx_description
1 polymer ?
#
loop_
_entity_poly.entity_id
_entity_poly.type
_entity_poly.pdbx_seq_one_letter_code
_entity_poly.pdbx_strand_id
1 'polypeptide(L)'
;HVLKAEKSLTIPRRMVFFDTETWQNEKEDGHIHQTLRLGWACYYCRAYGRHPETLDWLYFTHAEQFWQFISEHTHDKNKLWVIARNVAFDFTVVKGWTHLKRLGYKLKFFHNKGTCNIISVRNKSKTLVFLDSMNWFVESLAKTGERIGVPKLHIDFKTCSEEELKIYCKRDVLIELENFKLFIKFLEDKSIARLCYTRGSTAMSAFLLRHYTTKIYIHNNEQAINLERASYKGGRVECFFLGSLEMKLIIW
;
A
#
# COMPACT_ATOMS: atom_id res chain seq x y z
N HIS A 1 0.58 -30.75 -7.29
CA HIS A 1 -0.46 -29.85 -6.74
C HIS A 1 -1.31 -29.32 -7.90
N VAL A 2 -2.55 -28.87 -7.69
CA VAL A 2 -3.39 -28.27 -8.74
C VAL A 2 -3.85 -26.89 -8.29
N LEU A 3 -3.78 -25.91 -9.19
CA LEU A 3 -4.33 -24.59 -8.91
C LEU A 3 -5.83 -24.67 -8.67
N LYS A 4 -6.32 -23.92 -7.70
CA LYS A 4 -7.73 -23.88 -7.32
C LYS A 4 -8.38 -22.62 -7.88
N ALA A 5 -9.55 -22.79 -8.48
CA ALA A 5 -10.39 -21.68 -8.92
C ALA A 5 -10.76 -20.79 -7.72
N GLU A 6 -10.78 -19.48 -7.94
CA GLU A 6 -11.33 -18.53 -6.98
C GLU A 6 -12.85 -18.53 -7.11
N LYS A 7 -13.55 -18.42 -5.98
CA LYS A 7 -15.02 -18.47 -5.94
C LYS A 7 -15.65 -17.20 -5.38
N SER A 8 -14.83 -16.31 -4.82
CA SER A 8 -15.32 -15.18 -4.04
C SER A 8 -14.67 -13.87 -4.43
N LEU A 9 -15.48 -12.81 -4.44
CA LEU A 9 -15.05 -11.42 -4.51
C LEU A 9 -15.01 -10.86 -3.09
N THR A 10 -13.89 -11.09 -2.41
CA THR A 10 -13.68 -10.59 -1.06
C THR A 10 -12.90 -9.27 -1.10
N ILE A 11 -13.50 -8.20 -0.61
CA ILE A 11 -12.83 -6.91 -0.44
C ILE A 11 -12.79 -6.60 1.07
N PRO A 12 -11.66 -6.12 1.61
CA PRO A 12 -11.59 -5.73 3.01
C PRO A 12 -12.63 -4.65 3.32
N ARG A 13 -13.32 -4.81 4.45
CA ARG A 13 -14.34 -3.85 4.89
C ARG A 13 -13.74 -2.71 5.71
N ARG A 14 -12.68 -2.99 6.47
CA ARG A 14 -12.11 -2.09 7.48
C ARG A 14 -10.68 -1.75 7.10
N MET A 15 -10.44 -0.48 6.83
CA MET A 15 -9.16 0.07 6.43
C MET A 15 -8.85 1.30 7.28
N VAL A 16 -7.57 1.56 7.53
CA VAL A 16 -7.07 2.84 8.02
C VAL A 16 -6.06 3.34 6.99
N PHE A 17 -6.20 4.58 6.57
CA PHE A 17 -5.21 5.31 5.78
C PHE A 17 -4.50 6.29 6.69
N PHE A 18 -3.19 6.43 6.58
CA PHE A 18 -2.46 7.40 7.40
C PHE A 18 -1.22 7.92 6.68
N ASP A 19 -0.76 9.07 7.15
CA ASP A 19 0.41 9.77 6.67
C ASP A 19 1.02 10.55 7.84
N THR A 20 2.34 10.72 7.83
CA THR A 20 3.09 11.42 8.89
C THR A 20 4.06 12.44 8.33
N GLU A 21 4.14 13.57 9.02
CA GLU A 21 5.16 14.58 8.81
C GLU A 21 6.18 14.50 9.93
N THR A 22 7.44 14.78 9.62
CA THR A 22 8.55 14.55 10.54
C THR A 22 9.44 15.78 10.71
N TRP A 23 10.06 15.89 11.89
CA TRP A 23 11.25 16.69 12.08
C TRP A 23 12.47 15.90 11.63
N GLN A 24 13.32 16.55 10.85
CA GLN A 24 14.61 16.00 10.44
C GLN A 24 15.67 16.45 11.45
N ASN A 25 16.20 15.51 12.23
CA ASN A 25 17.28 15.79 13.17
C ASN A 25 18.56 15.15 12.63
N GLU A 26 19.47 15.97 12.11
CA GLU A 26 20.79 15.50 11.69
C GLU A 26 21.63 15.17 12.92
N LYS A 27 22.19 13.97 12.96
CA LYS A 27 23.12 13.55 14.01
C LYS A 27 24.55 13.92 13.62
N GLU A 28 25.43 13.99 14.62
CA GLU A 28 26.87 14.26 14.45
C GLU A 28 27.59 13.28 13.50
N ASP A 29 27.05 12.07 13.32
CA ASP A 29 27.54 11.03 12.40
C ASP A 29 27.01 11.17 10.96
N GLY A 30 26.23 12.21 10.66
CA GLY A 30 25.61 12.45 9.36
C GLY A 30 24.33 11.64 9.12
N HIS A 31 23.86 10.83 10.09
CA HIS A 31 22.59 10.14 9.97
C HIS A 31 21.41 11.07 10.32
N ILE A 32 20.40 11.11 9.43
CA ILE A 32 19.17 11.88 9.67
C ILE A 32 18.19 11.02 10.45
N HIS A 33 17.88 11.44 11.68
CA HIS A 33 16.83 10.84 12.49
C HIS A 33 15.50 11.55 12.29
N GLN A 34 14.48 10.79 11.89
CA GLN A 34 13.13 11.30 11.63
C GLN A 34 12.25 11.07 12.87
N THR A 35 11.73 12.14 13.44
CA THR A 35 10.79 12.08 14.57
C THR A 35 9.43 12.64 14.18
N LEU A 36 8.34 12.01 14.63
CA LEU A 36 6.99 12.46 14.36
C LEU A 36 6.81 13.93 14.75
N ARG A 37 6.38 14.76 13.79
CA ARG A 37 5.93 16.14 13.99
C ARG A 37 4.41 16.16 14.14
N LEU A 38 3.71 15.62 13.14
CA LEU A 38 2.27 15.43 13.15
C LEU A 38 1.89 14.28 12.22
N GLY A 39 0.64 13.84 12.28
CA GLY A 39 0.09 12.92 11.32
C GLY A 39 -1.43 12.98 11.29
N TRP A 40 -1.98 12.41 10.22
CA TRP A 40 -3.40 12.16 10.08
C TRP A 40 -3.66 10.68 9.85
N ALA A 41 -4.76 10.19 10.40
CA ALA A 41 -5.29 8.88 10.07
C ALA A 41 -6.78 8.99 9.76
N CYS A 42 -7.25 8.19 8.81
CA CYS A 42 -8.66 8.04 8.48
C CYS A 42 -9.03 6.57 8.53
N TYR A 43 -9.90 6.21 9.46
CA TYR A 43 -10.58 4.93 9.46
C TYR A 43 -11.71 4.95 8.43
N TYR A 44 -11.74 3.94 7.57
CA TYR A 44 -12.76 3.71 6.58
C TYR A 44 -13.40 2.33 6.77
N CYS A 45 -14.68 2.33 7.13
CA CYS A 45 -15.51 1.14 7.16
C CYS A 45 -16.52 1.18 6.03
N ARG A 46 -16.41 0.23 5.09
CA ARG A 46 -17.35 0.12 3.98
C ARG A 46 -18.75 -0.27 4.47
N ALA A 47 -19.75 0.26 3.79
CA ALA A 47 -21.14 -0.11 4.00
C ALA A 47 -21.35 -1.63 3.82
N TYR A 48 -22.25 -2.21 4.59
CA TYR A 48 -22.64 -3.62 4.45
C TYR A 48 -24.06 -3.85 4.97
N GLY A 49 -24.94 -4.31 4.07
CA GLY A 49 -26.35 -4.50 4.40
C GLY A 49 -26.97 -3.19 4.90
N ARG A 50 -27.44 -3.19 6.15
CA ARG A 50 -28.03 -2.00 6.81
C ARG A 50 -27.01 -1.09 7.48
N HIS A 51 -25.74 -1.50 7.56
CA HIS A 51 -24.70 -0.68 8.17
C HIS A 51 -24.16 0.31 7.15
N PRO A 52 -24.27 1.63 7.40
CA PRO A 52 -23.76 2.64 6.49
C PRO A 52 -22.23 2.63 6.43
N GLU A 53 -21.70 3.29 5.41
CA GLU A 53 -20.30 3.67 5.33
C GLU A 53 -19.94 4.55 6.54
N THR A 54 -18.73 4.38 7.09
CA THR A 54 -18.24 5.18 8.22
C THR A 54 -16.83 5.68 7.94
N LEU A 55 -16.62 6.96 8.21
CA LEU A 55 -15.32 7.61 8.21
C LEU A 55 -15.06 8.20 9.59
N ASP A 56 -13.90 7.93 10.16
CA ASP A 56 -13.44 8.56 11.40
C ASP A 56 -12.02 9.10 11.18
N TRP A 57 -11.77 10.33 11.61
CA TRP A 57 -10.53 11.05 11.33
C TRP A 57 -9.81 11.40 12.62
N LEU A 58 -8.53 11.08 12.66
CA LEU A 58 -7.63 11.41 13.76
C LEU A 58 -6.52 12.32 13.28
N TYR A 59 -6.41 13.49 13.89
CA TYR A 59 -5.17 14.25 13.93
C TYR A 59 -4.36 13.82 15.14
N PHE A 60 -3.06 13.61 14.99
CA PHE A 60 -2.19 13.23 16.09
C PHE A 60 -0.80 13.88 15.99
N THR A 61 -0.19 14.10 17.14
CA THR A 61 1.20 14.56 17.28
C THR A 61 2.05 13.57 18.07
N HIS A 62 1.41 12.56 18.67
CA HIS A 62 2.07 11.50 19.43
C HIS A 62 1.70 10.13 18.86
N ALA A 63 2.67 9.22 18.80
CA ALA A 63 2.46 7.87 18.30
C ALA A 63 1.39 7.12 19.12
N GLU A 64 1.32 7.35 20.43
CA GLU A 64 0.33 6.78 21.34
C GLU A 64 -1.10 7.03 20.88
N GLN A 65 -1.41 8.23 20.38
CA GLN A 65 -2.73 8.59 19.88
C GLN A 65 -3.09 7.75 18.65
N PHE A 66 -2.15 7.61 17.69
CA PHE A 66 -2.32 6.72 16.54
C PHE A 66 -2.59 5.27 16.96
N TRP A 67 -1.83 4.74 17.91
CA TRP A 67 -2.00 3.35 18.35
C TRP A 67 -3.28 3.12 19.17
N GLN A 68 -3.75 4.13 19.90
CA GLN A 68 -5.07 4.12 20.53
C GLN A 68 -6.16 4.03 19.46
N PHE A 69 -6.10 4.88 18.44
CA PHE A 69 -7.04 4.88 17.32
C PHE A 69 -7.05 3.55 16.55
N ILE A 70 -5.88 2.96 16.28
CA ILE A 70 -5.79 1.61 15.70
C ILE A 70 -6.48 0.59 16.61
N SER A 71 -6.27 0.66 17.93
CA SER A 71 -6.82 -0.30 18.89
C SER A 71 -8.35 -0.22 18.98
N GLU A 72 -8.91 1.00 18.97
CA GLU A 72 -10.36 1.27 18.97
C GLU A 72 -11.05 0.71 17.72
N HIS A 73 -10.39 0.78 16.57
CA HIS A 73 -10.90 0.30 15.29
C HIS A 73 -10.56 -1.18 14.98
N THR A 74 -9.83 -1.86 15.86
CA THR A 74 -9.47 -3.27 15.69
C THR A 74 -10.38 -4.19 16.50
N HIS A 75 -11.17 -4.98 15.78
CA HIS A 75 -12.12 -5.93 16.36
C HIS A 75 -11.62 -7.38 16.29
N ASP A 76 -12.14 -8.22 17.18
CA ASP A 76 -11.83 -9.64 17.19
C ASP A 76 -12.27 -10.34 15.91
N LYS A 77 -11.46 -11.32 15.47
CA LYS A 77 -11.66 -12.15 14.27
C LYS A 77 -11.75 -11.37 12.95
N ASN A 78 -11.61 -10.04 13.00
CA ASN A 78 -11.60 -9.16 11.86
C ASN A 78 -10.19 -8.65 11.61
N LYS A 79 -9.82 -8.58 10.35
CA LYS A 79 -8.52 -8.05 9.92
C LYS A 79 -8.67 -6.56 9.64
N LEU A 80 -7.85 -5.73 10.27
CA LEU A 80 -7.73 -4.31 9.93
C LEU A 80 -6.56 -4.12 8.95
N TRP A 81 -6.83 -3.49 7.82
CA TRP A 81 -5.80 -3.08 6.87
C TRP A 81 -5.35 -1.67 7.25
N VAL A 82 -4.05 -1.45 7.39
CA VAL A 82 -3.48 -0.14 7.72
C VAL A 82 -2.55 0.24 6.57
N ILE A 83 -2.84 1.34 5.89
CA ILE A 83 -2.31 1.64 4.56
C ILE A 83 -1.66 3.01 4.58
N ALA A 84 -0.45 3.11 4.04
CA ALA A 84 0.24 4.37 3.79
C ALA A 84 1.06 4.26 2.50
N ARG A 85 1.46 5.40 1.93
CA ARG A 85 2.41 5.45 0.81
C ARG A 85 3.81 5.23 1.38
N ASN A 86 4.55 4.22 0.92
CA ASN A 86 5.85 3.89 1.52
C ASN A 86 5.73 3.57 3.04
N VAL A 87 4.76 2.70 3.38
CA VAL A 87 4.34 2.42 4.77
C VAL A 87 5.49 2.09 5.73
N ALA A 88 6.61 1.58 5.24
CA ALA A 88 7.80 1.31 6.07
C ALA A 88 8.30 2.57 6.80
N PHE A 89 8.21 3.72 6.13
CA PHE A 89 8.61 5.02 6.69
C PHE A 89 7.67 5.41 7.82
N ASP A 90 6.39 5.63 7.55
CA ASP A 90 5.42 6.06 8.55
C ASP A 90 5.30 5.07 9.70
N PHE A 91 5.36 3.77 9.41
CA PHE A 91 5.37 2.72 10.41
C PHE A 91 6.54 2.86 11.39
N THR A 92 7.71 3.29 10.92
CA THR A 92 8.87 3.57 11.76
C THR A 92 8.66 4.84 12.57
N VAL A 93 8.13 5.90 11.95
CA VAL A 93 7.83 7.19 12.61
C VAL A 93 6.85 7.02 13.76
N VAL A 94 5.80 6.21 13.59
CA VAL A 94 4.85 5.88 14.66
C VAL A 94 5.35 4.77 15.61
N LYS A 95 6.65 4.42 15.58
CA LYS A 95 7.29 3.43 16.46
C LYS A 95 6.61 2.06 16.43
N GLY A 96 6.27 1.58 15.23
CA GLY A 96 5.33 0.47 15.09
C GLY A 96 5.75 -0.83 15.76
N TRP A 97 7.02 -1.22 15.68
CA TRP A 97 7.50 -2.42 16.39
C TRP A 97 7.37 -2.31 17.91
N THR A 98 7.66 -1.13 18.48
CA THR A 98 7.56 -0.86 19.91
C THR A 98 6.13 -1.05 20.41
N HIS A 99 5.16 -0.44 19.73
CA HIS A 99 3.76 -0.54 20.14
C HIS A 99 3.18 -1.93 19.89
N LEU A 100 3.48 -2.57 18.76
CA LEU A 100 3.02 -3.93 18.48
C LEU A 100 3.53 -4.93 19.52
N LYS A 101 4.80 -4.84 19.93
CA LYS A 101 5.37 -5.67 21.00
C LYS A 101 4.64 -5.44 22.32
N ARG A 102 4.43 -4.18 22.70
CA ARG A 102 3.70 -3.79 23.92
C ARG A 102 2.26 -4.31 23.92
N LEU A 103 1.60 -4.31 22.77
CA LEU A 103 0.22 -4.80 22.58
C LEU A 103 0.14 -6.33 22.36
N GLY A 104 1.25 -7.06 22.49
CA GLY A 104 1.28 -8.52 22.41
C GLY A 104 1.05 -9.09 21.00
N TYR A 105 1.25 -8.30 19.94
CA TYR A 105 1.21 -8.77 18.57
C TYR A 105 2.47 -9.57 18.22
N LYS A 106 2.29 -10.67 17.49
CA LYS A 106 3.39 -11.47 16.94
C LYS A 106 3.43 -11.33 15.42
N LEU A 107 4.63 -11.27 14.86
CA LEU A 107 4.83 -11.25 13.42
C LEU A 107 4.34 -12.56 12.79
N LYS A 108 3.60 -12.45 11.70
CA LYS A 108 3.08 -13.58 10.91
C LYS A 108 3.65 -13.60 9.50
N PHE A 109 3.82 -12.43 8.92
CA PHE A 109 4.41 -12.28 7.60
C PHE A 109 5.10 -10.92 7.51
N PHE A 110 6.29 -10.90 6.92
CA PHE A 110 7.04 -9.69 6.65
C PHE A 110 7.63 -9.78 5.25
N HIS A 111 7.35 -8.78 4.44
CA HIS A 111 7.98 -8.60 3.15
C HIS A 111 8.34 -7.12 3.00
N ASN A 112 9.60 -6.85 2.67
CA ASN A 112 10.10 -5.51 2.40
C ASN A 112 11.12 -5.59 1.27
N LYS A 113 10.70 -5.24 0.05
CA LYS A 113 11.59 -5.19 -1.12
C LYS A 113 11.10 -4.15 -2.13
N GLY A 114 11.96 -3.17 -2.43
CA GLY A 114 11.61 -2.07 -3.32
C GLY A 114 10.39 -1.32 -2.80
N THR A 115 9.38 -1.14 -3.65
CA THR A 115 8.10 -0.49 -3.31
C THR A 115 7.05 -1.46 -2.77
N CYS A 116 7.44 -2.70 -2.46
CA CYS A 116 6.54 -3.72 -1.94
C CYS A 116 6.78 -3.92 -0.45
N ASN A 117 5.86 -3.43 0.39
CA ASN A 117 5.90 -3.64 1.83
C ASN A 117 4.60 -4.23 2.38
N ILE A 118 4.73 -5.30 3.15
CA ILE A 118 3.64 -6.01 3.79
C ILE A 118 4.10 -6.46 5.18
N ILE A 119 3.42 -5.98 6.22
CA ILE A 119 3.65 -6.39 7.61
C ILE A 119 2.34 -6.97 8.16
N SER A 120 2.26 -8.28 8.30
CA SER A 120 1.12 -8.93 8.94
C SER A 120 1.47 -9.36 10.34
N VAL A 121 0.67 -8.91 11.31
CA VAL A 121 0.83 -9.26 12.72
C VAL A 121 -0.49 -9.73 13.31
N ARG A 122 -0.40 -10.61 14.30
CA ARG A 122 -1.57 -11.19 14.96
C ARG A 122 -1.32 -11.39 16.45
N ASN A 123 -2.32 -11.06 17.26
CA ASN A 123 -2.39 -11.45 18.67
C ASN A 123 -3.49 -12.53 18.86
N LYS A 124 -3.97 -12.78 20.09
CA LYS A 124 -4.93 -13.84 20.40
C LYS A 124 -6.13 -13.88 19.43
N SER A 125 -6.77 -12.74 19.19
CA SER A 125 -8.02 -12.63 18.42
C SER A 125 -7.97 -11.59 17.29
N LYS A 126 -7.02 -10.66 17.31
CA LYS A 126 -6.95 -9.51 16.40
C LYS A 126 -5.82 -9.67 15.38
N THR A 127 -6.07 -9.20 14.15
CA THR A 127 -5.08 -9.23 13.06
C THR A 127 -4.95 -7.85 12.44
N LEU A 128 -3.71 -7.36 12.33
CA LEU A 128 -3.38 -6.14 11.61
C LEU A 128 -2.54 -6.50 10.38
N VAL A 129 -2.75 -5.79 9.28
CA VAL A 129 -1.87 -5.87 8.13
C VAL A 129 -1.53 -4.46 7.68
N PHE A 130 -0.26 -4.08 7.80
CA PHE A 130 0.27 -2.84 7.26
C PHE A 130 0.68 -3.08 5.81
N LEU A 131 0.23 -2.22 4.91
CA LEU A 131 0.35 -2.39 3.47
C LEU A 131 0.81 -1.08 2.85
N ASP A 132 1.77 -1.19 1.94
CA ASP A 132 2.16 -0.07 1.08
C ASP A 132 1.10 0.13 -0.01
N SER A 133 0.59 1.34 -0.18
CA SER A 133 -0.30 1.65 -1.30
C SER A 133 0.42 1.50 -2.65
N MET A 134 1.76 1.60 -2.69
CA MET A 134 2.57 1.30 -3.87
C MET A 134 2.53 -0.18 -4.31
N ASN A 135 2.04 -1.08 -3.46
CA ASN A 135 1.78 -2.47 -3.85
C ASN A 135 0.78 -2.56 -5.02
N TRP A 136 -0.05 -1.53 -5.20
CA TRP A 136 -1.02 -1.42 -6.30
C TRP A 136 -0.71 -0.22 -7.21
N PHE A 137 -0.36 0.93 -6.63
CA PHE A 137 -0.25 2.20 -7.35
C PHE A 137 1.21 2.67 -7.40
N VAL A 138 1.96 2.21 -8.40
CA VAL A 138 3.37 2.56 -8.59
C VAL A 138 3.49 3.92 -9.27
N GLU A 139 3.13 4.97 -8.54
CA GLU A 139 3.21 6.38 -8.95
C GLU A 139 3.33 7.28 -7.71
N SER A 140 3.71 8.55 -7.91
CA SER A 140 3.76 9.54 -6.82
C SER A 140 2.36 9.94 -6.38
N LEU A 141 2.21 10.32 -5.12
CA LEU A 141 0.92 10.76 -4.57
C LEU A 141 0.35 12.00 -5.29
N ALA A 142 1.23 12.90 -5.75
CA ALA A 142 0.83 14.05 -6.57
C ALA A 142 0.15 13.61 -7.87
N LYS A 143 0.78 12.69 -8.63
CA LYS A 143 0.21 12.14 -9.87
C LYS A 143 -1.08 11.37 -9.61
N THR A 144 -1.15 10.61 -8.51
CA THR A 144 -2.40 9.97 -8.09
C THR A 144 -3.50 11.01 -7.87
N GLY A 145 -3.20 12.08 -7.12
CA GLY A 145 -4.14 13.15 -6.81
C GLY A 145 -4.67 13.85 -8.06
N GLU A 146 -3.79 14.23 -8.99
CA GLU A 146 -4.16 14.78 -10.30
C GLU A 146 -5.09 13.84 -11.06
N ARG A 147 -4.73 12.55 -11.15
CA ARG A 147 -5.51 11.54 -11.90
C ARG A 147 -6.92 11.33 -11.35
N ILE A 148 -7.12 11.46 -10.04
CA ILE A 148 -8.43 11.26 -9.39
C ILE A 148 -9.21 12.56 -9.14
N GLY A 149 -8.67 13.71 -9.56
CA GLY A 149 -9.31 15.01 -9.36
C GLY A 149 -9.19 15.57 -7.93
N VAL A 150 -8.27 15.04 -7.12
CA VAL A 150 -7.97 15.49 -5.75
C VAL A 150 -6.49 15.90 -5.71
N PRO A 151 -6.12 17.05 -6.29
CA PRO A 151 -4.71 17.42 -6.42
C PRO A 151 -4.05 17.55 -5.05
N LYS A 152 -2.79 17.10 -4.96
CA LYS A 152 -1.93 17.30 -3.80
C LYS A 152 -1.64 18.79 -3.65
N LEU A 153 -1.61 19.27 -2.41
CA LEU A 153 -1.28 20.67 -2.14
C LEU A 153 0.22 20.89 -2.33
N HIS A 154 0.60 22.09 -2.78
CA HIS A 154 1.99 22.51 -2.74
C HIS A 154 2.30 23.05 -1.34
N ILE A 155 3.50 22.76 -0.83
CA ILE A 155 3.95 23.25 0.48
C ILE A 155 5.46 23.53 0.44
N ASP A 156 5.87 24.64 1.04
CA ASP A 156 7.26 24.91 1.36
C ASP A 156 7.52 24.53 2.82
N PHE A 157 8.14 23.37 3.04
CA PHE A 157 8.42 22.85 4.38
C PHE A 157 9.30 23.77 5.24
N LYS A 158 10.03 24.72 4.65
CA LYS A 158 10.88 25.66 5.38
C LYS A 158 10.11 26.83 5.98
N THR A 159 9.03 27.24 5.33
CA THR A 159 8.31 28.48 5.67
C THR A 159 6.86 28.25 6.05
N CYS A 160 6.31 27.06 5.80
CA CYS A 160 4.93 26.74 6.13
C CYS A 160 4.63 26.85 7.63
N SER A 161 3.44 27.36 7.93
CA SER A 161 2.83 27.32 9.24
C SER A 161 2.41 25.91 9.63
N GLU A 162 2.17 25.68 10.92
CA GLU A 162 1.68 24.38 11.40
C GLU A 162 0.29 24.03 10.83
N GLU A 163 -0.57 25.03 10.64
CA GLU A 163 -1.91 24.81 10.09
C GLU A 163 -1.86 24.44 8.60
N GLU A 164 -0.99 25.08 7.81
CA GLU A 164 -0.75 24.69 6.41
C GLU A 164 -0.24 23.25 6.31
N LEU A 165 0.74 22.87 7.15
CA LEU A 165 1.26 21.51 7.17
C LEU A 165 0.20 20.48 7.59
N LYS A 166 -0.64 20.83 8.57
CA LYS A 166 -1.76 19.99 9.01
C LYS A 166 -2.79 19.78 7.90
N ILE A 167 -3.13 20.82 7.14
CA ILE A 167 -4.04 20.71 5.99
C ILE A 167 -3.41 19.88 4.88
N TYR A 168 -2.11 20.08 4.60
CA TYR A 168 -1.35 19.32 3.62
C TYR A 168 -1.32 17.82 3.95
N CYS A 169 -0.92 17.44 5.16
CA CYS A 169 -0.87 16.02 5.57
C CYS A 169 -2.26 15.37 5.53
N LYS A 170 -3.32 16.10 5.93
CA LYS A 170 -4.70 15.60 5.80
C LYS A 170 -5.08 15.35 4.34
N ARG A 171 -4.65 16.23 3.42
CA ARG A 171 -4.89 16.07 1.98
C ARG A 171 -4.24 14.80 1.46
N ASP A 172 -3.04 14.47 1.91
CA ASP A 172 -2.33 13.27 1.49
C ASP A 172 -3.09 11.99 1.85
N VAL A 173 -3.58 11.90 3.09
CA VAL A 173 -4.46 10.80 3.53
C VAL A 173 -5.76 10.73 2.72
N LEU A 174 -6.36 11.88 2.39
CA LEU A 174 -7.56 11.94 1.58
C LEU A 174 -7.33 11.40 0.16
N ILE A 175 -6.20 11.72 -0.47
CA ILE A 175 -5.85 11.22 -1.81
C ILE A 175 -5.74 9.69 -1.78
N GLU A 176 -5.10 9.12 -0.76
CA GLU A 176 -5.00 7.67 -0.59
C GLU A 176 -6.37 7.01 -0.44
N LEU A 177 -7.19 7.55 0.45
CA LEU A 177 -8.54 7.06 0.70
C LEU A 177 -9.37 7.05 -0.58
N GLU A 178 -9.46 8.18 -1.28
CA GLU A 178 -10.29 8.30 -2.48
C GLU A 178 -9.77 7.44 -3.63
N ASN A 179 -8.45 7.35 -3.81
CA ASN A 179 -7.86 6.44 -4.80
C ASN A 179 -8.21 4.97 -4.51
N PHE A 180 -8.17 4.56 -3.24
CA PHE A 180 -8.58 3.21 -2.85
C PHE A 180 -10.08 2.97 -3.03
N LYS A 181 -10.94 3.95 -2.72
CA LYS A 181 -12.39 3.86 -2.97
C LYS A 181 -12.68 3.64 -4.45
N LEU A 182 -12.02 4.39 -5.34
CA LEU A 182 -12.13 4.22 -6.79
C LEU A 182 -11.65 2.84 -7.25
N PHE A 183 -10.53 2.36 -6.73
CA PHE A 183 -10.00 1.06 -7.09
C PHE A 183 -10.91 -0.09 -6.62
N ILE A 184 -11.42 -0.02 -5.39
CA ILE A 184 -12.38 -0.99 -4.86
C ILE A 184 -13.65 -0.99 -5.72
N LYS A 185 -14.20 0.19 -6.01
CA LYS A 185 -15.38 0.34 -6.87
C LYS A 185 -15.14 -0.30 -8.25
N PHE A 186 -13.98 -0.07 -8.85
CA PHE A 186 -13.62 -0.70 -10.12
C PHE A 186 -13.61 -2.24 -10.03
N LEU A 187 -13.01 -2.81 -8.98
CA LEU A 187 -12.96 -4.27 -8.79
C LEU A 187 -14.35 -4.88 -8.58
N GLU A 188 -15.23 -4.20 -7.83
CA GLU A 188 -16.57 -4.70 -7.49
C GLU A 188 -17.57 -4.51 -8.62
N ASP A 189 -17.70 -3.31 -9.17
CA ASP A 189 -18.65 -2.98 -10.23
C ASP A 189 -18.41 -3.83 -11.49
N LYS A 190 -17.14 -4.16 -11.76
CA LYS A 190 -16.74 -5.03 -12.86
C LYS A 190 -16.55 -6.48 -12.44
N SER A 191 -16.74 -6.78 -11.15
CA SER A 191 -16.63 -8.11 -10.57
C SER A 191 -15.35 -8.84 -10.99
N ILE A 192 -14.22 -8.15 -10.91
CA ILE A 192 -12.92 -8.55 -11.48
C ILE A 192 -12.21 -9.54 -10.57
N ALA A 193 -11.97 -9.17 -9.31
CA ALA A 193 -11.15 -9.95 -8.39
C ALA A 193 -11.44 -9.57 -6.93
N ARG A 194 -11.09 -10.48 -6.02
CA ARG A 194 -10.86 -10.08 -4.62
C ARG A 194 -9.62 -9.19 -4.55
N LEU A 195 -9.59 -8.29 -3.58
CA LEU A 195 -8.44 -7.43 -3.34
C LEU A 195 -7.39 -8.19 -2.54
N CYS A 196 -6.25 -8.46 -3.16
CA CYS A 196 -5.08 -9.06 -2.52
C CYS A 196 -4.04 -7.98 -2.17
N TYR A 197 -3.05 -8.29 -1.36
CA TYR A 197 -2.03 -7.32 -0.87
C TYR A 197 -1.13 -6.71 -1.95
N THR A 198 -1.13 -7.22 -3.18
CA THR A 198 -0.34 -6.70 -4.29
C THR A 198 -1.16 -6.71 -5.58
N ARG A 199 -0.77 -5.87 -6.55
CA ARG A 199 -1.33 -5.91 -7.92
C ARG A 199 -1.17 -7.27 -8.58
N GLY A 200 -0.02 -7.94 -8.40
CA GLY A 200 0.24 -9.26 -8.99
C GLY A 200 -0.67 -10.33 -8.41
N SER A 201 -0.84 -10.37 -7.08
CA SER A 201 -1.78 -11.30 -6.43
C SER A 201 -3.23 -10.97 -6.74
N THR A 202 -3.57 -9.70 -6.96
CA THR A 202 -4.93 -9.27 -7.37
C THR A 202 -5.20 -9.69 -8.80
N ALA A 203 -4.24 -9.53 -9.71
CA ALA A 203 -4.33 -10.00 -11.10
C ALA A 203 -4.45 -11.53 -11.17
N MET A 204 -3.65 -12.27 -10.40
CA MET A 204 -3.79 -13.73 -10.32
C MET A 204 -5.17 -14.13 -9.79
N SER A 205 -5.72 -13.40 -8.82
CA SER A 205 -7.09 -13.63 -8.36
C SER A 205 -8.13 -13.38 -9.45
N ALA A 206 -7.95 -12.38 -10.31
CA ALA A 206 -8.84 -12.12 -11.43
C ALA A 206 -8.84 -13.30 -12.42
N PHE A 207 -7.63 -13.76 -12.77
CA PHE A 207 -7.44 -14.94 -13.62
C PHE A 207 -8.15 -16.17 -13.04
N LEU A 208 -7.92 -16.46 -11.75
CA LEU A 208 -8.50 -17.62 -11.07
C LEU A 208 -10.03 -17.55 -10.93
N LEU A 209 -10.63 -16.37 -10.97
CA LEU A 209 -12.08 -16.19 -10.82
C LEU A 209 -12.83 -16.37 -12.14
N ARG A 210 -12.32 -15.81 -13.25
CA ARG A 210 -13.07 -15.74 -14.51
C ARG A 210 -12.39 -16.40 -15.71
N HIS A 211 -11.08 -16.62 -15.65
CA HIS A 211 -10.29 -17.06 -16.81
C HIS A 211 -9.63 -18.42 -16.61
N TYR A 212 -9.79 -19.03 -15.44
CA TYR A 212 -9.26 -20.36 -15.16
C TYR A 212 -10.17 -21.47 -15.74
N THR A 213 -10.12 -21.62 -17.06
CA THR A 213 -10.93 -22.59 -17.82
C THR A 213 -10.29 -23.97 -17.93
N THR A 214 -8.96 -24.04 -17.77
CA THR A 214 -8.18 -25.29 -17.89
C THR A 214 -7.40 -25.53 -16.62
N LYS A 215 -7.40 -26.77 -16.11
CA LYS A 215 -6.67 -27.13 -14.89
C LYS A 215 -5.17 -26.99 -15.12
N ILE A 216 -4.52 -26.18 -14.28
CA ILE A 216 -3.07 -26.01 -14.27
C ILE A 216 -2.51 -26.85 -13.12
N TYR A 217 -1.67 -27.82 -13.47
CA TYR A 217 -0.97 -28.68 -12.53
C TYR A 217 0.41 -28.09 -12.22
N ILE A 218 0.80 -28.13 -10.95
CA ILE A 218 2.09 -27.67 -10.45
C ILE A 218 2.89 -28.90 -10.01
N HIS A 219 4.06 -29.10 -10.62
CA HIS A 219 5.04 -30.10 -10.22
C HIS A 219 6.11 -29.50 -9.31
N ASN A 220 6.88 -30.38 -8.67
CA ASN A 220 8.01 -30.06 -7.82
C ASN A 220 9.30 -30.78 -8.28
N ASN A 221 9.34 -31.27 -9.54
CA ASN A 221 10.55 -31.83 -10.13
C ASN A 221 11.62 -30.74 -10.26
N GLU A 222 12.69 -30.85 -9.47
CA GLU A 222 13.76 -29.87 -9.37
C GLU A 222 14.51 -29.67 -10.69
N GLN A 223 14.83 -30.75 -11.40
CA GLN A 223 15.55 -30.69 -12.67
C GLN A 223 14.73 -29.92 -13.74
N ALA A 224 13.43 -30.20 -13.81
CA ALA A 224 12.52 -29.47 -14.71
C ALA A 224 12.43 -27.99 -14.34
N ILE A 225 12.26 -27.67 -13.06
CA ILE A 225 12.19 -26.26 -12.59
C ILE A 225 13.50 -25.51 -12.91
N ASN A 226 14.65 -26.14 -12.71
CA ASN A 226 15.94 -25.53 -13.02
C ASN A 226 16.09 -25.25 -14.52
N LEU A 227 15.68 -26.20 -15.37
CA LEU A 227 15.66 -26.03 -16.82
C LEU A 227 14.71 -24.89 -17.23
N GLU A 228 13.48 -24.89 -16.73
CA GLU A 228 12.47 -23.85 -16.98
C GLU A 228 12.99 -22.46 -16.61
N ARG A 229 13.63 -22.31 -15.43
CA ARG A 229 14.20 -21.04 -14.98
C ARG A 229 15.40 -20.61 -15.81
N ALA A 230 16.25 -21.54 -16.26
CA ALA A 230 17.37 -21.24 -17.15
C ALA A 230 16.89 -20.75 -18.53
N SER A 231 15.76 -21.31 -19.00
CA SER A 231 15.10 -20.91 -20.25
C SER A 231 14.28 -19.63 -20.14
N TYR A 232 13.91 -19.19 -18.93
CA TYR A 232 13.12 -17.95 -18.73
C TYR A 232 13.96 -16.70 -19.05
N LYS A 233 13.65 -16.04 -20.17
CA LYS A 233 14.29 -14.80 -20.61
C LYS A 233 13.34 -13.60 -20.48
N GLY A 234 13.91 -12.42 -20.29
CA GLY A 234 13.15 -11.15 -20.23
C GLY A 234 12.79 -10.61 -21.61
N GLY A 235 12.44 -9.32 -21.68
CA GLY A 235 12.18 -8.64 -22.95
C GLY A 235 13.43 -8.57 -23.83
N ARG A 236 13.23 -8.62 -25.15
CA ARG A 236 14.29 -8.39 -26.15
C ARG A 236 14.69 -6.91 -26.09
N VAL A 237 15.97 -6.66 -25.88
CA VAL A 237 16.57 -5.32 -25.95
C VAL A 237 17.53 -5.33 -27.12
N GLU A 238 17.30 -4.42 -28.07
CA GLU A 238 18.16 -4.23 -29.23
C GLU A 238 18.74 -2.82 -29.20
N CYS A 239 20.02 -2.72 -29.56
CA CYS A 239 20.65 -1.45 -29.83
C CYS A 239 20.52 -1.16 -31.32
N PHE A 240 19.61 -0.26 -31.69
CA PHE A 240 19.38 0.11 -33.10
C PHE A 240 20.53 0.92 -33.70
N PHE A 241 21.38 1.52 -32.87
CA PHE A 241 22.51 2.33 -33.32
C PHE A 241 23.59 2.38 -32.24
N LEU A 242 24.84 2.13 -32.64
CA LEU A 242 26.03 2.30 -31.80
C LEU A 242 26.93 3.36 -32.44
N GLY A 243 27.04 4.53 -31.81
CA GLY A 243 27.84 5.66 -32.33
C GLY A 243 27.18 7.02 -32.11
N SER A 244 27.64 8.05 -32.81
CA SER A 244 27.07 9.41 -32.82
C SER A 244 26.07 9.61 -33.96
N LEU A 245 24.86 10.07 -33.64
CA LEU A 245 23.83 10.38 -34.63
C LEU A 245 24.02 11.83 -35.10
N GLU A 246 24.59 12.05 -36.29
CA GLU A 246 24.56 13.36 -36.94
C GLU A 246 23.16 13.58 -37.54
N MET A 247 22.32 14.36 -36.87
CA MET A 247 21.03 14.77 -37.43
C MET A 247 21.25 15.69 -38.63
N LYS A 248 20.97 15.23 -39.86
CA LYS A 248 20.45 16.14 -40.89
C LYS A 248 18.96 16.29 -40.68
N LEU A 249 18.56 17.48 -40.26
CA LEU A 249 17.17 17.91 -40.19
C LEU A 249 16.56 17.79 -41.61
N ILE A 250 15.71 16.79 -41.85
CA ILE A 250 14.81 16.82 -42.99
C ILE A 250 13.47 17.30 -42.45
N ILE A 251 13.19 18.58 -42.69
CA ILE A 251 11.87 19.18 -42.50
C ILE A 251 11.01 18.73 -43.69
N TRP A 252 9.92 18.03 -43.44
CA TRP A 252 8.81 17.87 -44.40
C TRP A 252 7.64 18.69 -43.88
#